data_AF-A0AAW9I4A6-F1
#
_entry.id   AF-A0AAW9I4A6-F1
#
_cell.length_a   1.000
_cell.length_b   1.000
_cell.length_c   1.000
_cell.angle_alpha   90.00
_cell.angle_beta   90.00
_cell.angle_gamma   90.00
#
_symmetry.space_group_name_H-M   'P 1'
#
loop_
_entity.id
_entity.type
_entity.pdbx_description
1 polymer ?
#
loop_
_entity_poly.entity_id
_entity_poly.type
_entity_poly.pdbx_seq_one_letter_code
_entity_poly.pdbx_strand_id
1 'polypeptide(L)'
;MKWKDFRIDDLFNIVRPSSRSVKKYEDGNVPFVSSGNFNNGVDSYKIPFNHEKLDKGNCITVSPVDGSSFYQELDFLGRGGGGSSIILLYNENLNKLNGLFIASVINKTLKRLYDYSDMGSSETIKKEKIKLPVTNDGIPDWAYMEDYILKIRSECYRKLVYMKY
;
A
#
# COMPACT_ATOMS: atom_id res chain seq x y z
N MET A 1 25.65 -0.36 6.10
CA MET A 1 24.27 0.04 5.74
C MET A 1 23.57 0.58 6.96
N LYS A 2 22.93 1.75 6.88
CA LYS A 2 22.24 2.38 8.01
C LYS A 2 20.72 2.36 7.79
N TRP A 3 19.97 2.39 8.89
CA TRP A 3 18.52 2.43 8.90
C TRP A 3 18.05 3.53 9.83
N LYS A 4 16.95 4.20 9.49
CA LYS A 4 16.39 5.31 10.26
C LYS A 4 14.87 5.19 10.32
N ASP A 5 14.29 5.71 11.41
CA ASP A 5 12.85 5.84 11.55
C ASP A 5 12.36 7.12 10.87
N PHE A 6 11.27 7.01 10.14
CA PHE A 6 10.58 8.09 9.43
C PHE A 6 9.10 8.07 9.79
N ARG A 7 8.48 9.22 10.02
CA ARG A 7 7.02 9.26 10.11
C ARG A 7 6.42 9.08 8.73
N ILE A 8 5.24 8.48 8.67
CA ILE A 8 4.54 8.28 7.40
C ILE A 8 4.22 9.64 6.73
N ASP A 9 3.81 10.66 7.49
CA ASP A 9 3.56 12.00 6.96
C ASP A 9 4.82 12.76 6.49
N ASP A 10 6.00 12.42 6.99
CA ASP A 10 7.26 12.99 6.49
C ASP A 10 7.62 12.43 5.10
N LEU A 11 7.08 11.26 4.74
CA LEU A 11 7.41 10.54 3.51
C LEU A 11 6.31 10.63 2.45
N PHE A 12 5.04 10.70 2.84
CA PHE A 12 3.94 10.51 1.89
C PHE A 12 2.96 11.68 1.90
N ASN A 13 2.48 12.03 0.72
CA ASN A 13 1.23 12.76 0.58
C ASN A 13 0.07 11.80 0.87
N ILE A 14 -0.74 12.13 1.88
CA ILE A 14 -1.79 11.25 2.41
C ILE A 14 -3.14 11.73 1.92
N VAL A 15 -3.87 10.85 1.25
CA VAL A 15 -5.17 11.16 0.63
C VAL A 15 -6.22 10.13 1.07
N ARG A 16 -7.48 10.56 1.08
CA ARG A 16 -8.64 9.69 1.26
C ARG A 16 -9.39 9.54 -0.07
N PRO A 17 -9.83 8.32 -0.43
CA PRO A 17 -10.70 8.14 -1.58
C PRO A 17 -12.03 8.88 -1.39
N SER A 18 -12.71 9.16 -2.51
CA SER A 18 -14.10 9.61 -2.49
C SER A 18 -15.02 8.56 -1.85
N SER A 19 -16.16 8.97 -1.31
CA SER A 19 -17.08 8.01 -0.69
C SER A 19 -17.64 7.03 -1.70
N ARG A 20 -17.32 5.74 -1.52
CA ARG A 20 -17.73 4.65 -2.42
C ARG A 20 -18.16 3.43 -1.62
N SER A 21 -19.32 2.88 -1.98
CA SER A 21 -19.80 1.60 -1.47
C SER A 21 -19.86 0.61 -2.62
N VAL A 22 -19.13 -0.50 -2.49
CA VAL A 22 -18.99 -1.53 -3.54
C VAL A 22 -20.34 -2.03 -4.06
N LYS A 23 -21.36 -2.07 -3.21
CA LYS A 23 -22.74 -2.52 -3.55
C LYS A 23 -23.45 -1.65 -4.58
N LYS A 24 -22.96 -0.42 -4.84
CA LYS A 24 -23.54 0.50 -5.82
C LYS A 24 -23.02 0.26 -7.24
N TYR A 25 -21.99 -0.57 -7.41
CA TYR A 25 -21.30 -0.76 -8.67
C TYR A 25 -21.63 -2.12 -9.28
N GLU A 26 -21.79 -2.11 -10.59
CA GLU A 26 -21.90 -3.33 -11.41
C GLU A 26 -20.53 -3.98 -11.61
N ASP A 27 -20.54 -5.28 -11.89
CA ASP A 27 -19.31 -6.05 -12.12
C ASP A 27 -18.62 -5.61 -13.41
N GLY A 28 -17.29 -5.50 -13.35
CA GLY A 28 -16.46 -4.99 -14.44
C GLY A 28 -15.01 -5.44 -14.34
N ASN A 29 -14.10 -4.56 -14.74
CA ASN A 29 -12.67 -4.86 -14.84
C ASN A 29 -11.76 -3.88 -14.08
N VAL A 30 -12.31 -2.80 -13.48
CA VAL A 30 -11.53 -1.88 -12.64
C VAL A 30 -11.50 -2.41 -11.22
N PRO A 31 -10.32 -2.58 -10.59
CA PRO A 31 -10.24 -3.08 -9.23
C PRO A 31 -10.95 -2.13 -8.26
N PHE A 32 -11.78 -2.69 -7.38
CA PHE A 32 -12.33 -2.00 -6.23
C PHE A 32 -11.52 -2.38 -4.99
N VAL A 33 -10.74 -1.43 -4.47
CA VAL A 33 -9.82 -1.67 -3.34
C VAL A 33 -10.49 -1.25 -2.03
N SER A 34 -10.55 -2.18 -1.08
CA SER A 34 -11.19 -2.01 0.23
C SER A 34 -10.21 -2.26 1.38
N SER A 35 -10.71 -2.26 2.62
CA SER A 35 -9.93 -2.52 3.83
C SER A 35 -9.66 -4.01 4.08
N GLY A 36 -9.82 -4.87 3.07
CA GLY A 36 -9.51 -6.29 3.15
C GLY A 36 -8.01 -6.54 3.24
N ASN A 37 -7.62 -7.69 3.82
CA ASN A 37 -6.23 -8.04 4.09
C ASN A 37 -5.65 -9.15 3.21
N PHE A 38 -6.37 -9.50 2.16
CA PHE A 38 -6.01 -10.50 1.16
C PHE A 38 -6.08 -9.87 -0.24
N ASN A 39 -5.54 -10.56 -1.24
CA ASN A 39 -5.67 -10.20 -2.66
C ASN A 39 -5.33 -8.73 -2.98
N ASN A 40 -4.24 -8.20 -2.40
CA ASN A 40 -3.82 -6.80 -2.60
C ASN A 40 -4.89 -5.76 -2.19
N GLY A 41 -5.80 -6.12 -1.29
CA GLY A 41 -6.94 -5.29 -0.90
C GLY A 41 -8.05 -5.21 -1.95
N VAL A 42 -7.93 -5.90 -3.09
CA VAL A 42 -8.94 -5.94 -4.14
C VAL A 42 -10.08 -6.84 -3.69
N ASP A 43 -11.23 -6.21 -3.44
CA ASP A 43 -12.48 -6.85 -3.03
C ASP A 43 -13.18 -7.51 -4.23
N SER A 44 -13.29 -6.75 -5.32
CA SER A 44 -13.99 -7.13 -6.54
C SER A 44 -13.56 -6.24 -7.70
N TYR A 45 -14.06 -6.51 -8.90
CA TYR A 45 -13.83 -5.68 -10.08
C TYR A 45 -15.14 -5.07 -10.56
N LYS A 46 -15.13 -3.77 -10.85
CA LYS A 46 -16.33 -2.95 -11.02
C LYS A 46 -16.24 -2.04 -12.24
N ILE A 47 -17.40 -1.60 -12.72
CA ILE A 47 -17.51 -0.56 -13.76
C ILE A 47 -17.64 0.80 -13.05
N PRO A 48 -16.73 1.77 -13.28
CA PRO A 48 -16.86 3.11 -12.74
C PRO A 48 -18.12 3.80 -13.26
N PHE A 49 -18.69 4.73 -12.49
CA PHE A 49 -19.78 5.55 -13.02
C PHE A 49 -19.28 6.47 -14.14
N ASN A 50 -20.20 6.92 -14.99
CA ASN A 50 -19.84 7.81 -16.08
C ASN A 50 -19.17 9.09 -15.53
N HIS A 51 -18.01 9.45 -16.11
CA HIS A 51 -17.15 10.55 -15.67
C HIS A 51 -16.60 10.45 -14.24
N GLU A 52 -16.68 9.28 -13.59
CA GLU A 52 -16.08 9.09 -12.27
C GLU A 52 -14.56 9.06 -12.35
N LYS A 53 -13.92 9.88 -11.51
CA LYS A 53 -12.46 9.88 -11.38
C LYS A 53 -12.01 8.71 -10.50
N LEU A 54 -11.13 7.88 -11.03
CA LEU A 54 -10.45 6.82 -10.28
C LEU A 54 -9.40 7.40 -9.32
N ASP A 55 -9.11 6.66 -8.26
CA ASP A 55 -7.91 6.90 -7.46
C ASP A 55 -6.69 6.44 -8.27
N LYS A 56 -5.62 7.24 -8.22
CA LYS A 56 -4.43 6.98 -9.00
C LYS A 56 -3.64 5.81 -8.43
N GLY A 57 -3.13 4.96 -9.32
CA GLY A 57 -2.17 3.93 -8.97
C GLY A 57 -0.82 4.53 -8.57
N ASN A 58 0.19 3.66 -8.51
CA ASN A 58 1.51 3.96 -7.97
C ASN A 58 1.47 4.54 -6.55
N CYS A 59 0.64 3.94 -5.70
CA CYS A 59 0.45 4.34 -4.31
C CYS A 59 0.42 3.14 -3.37
N ILE A 60 0.53 3.39 -2.08
CA ILE A 60 0.30 2.38 -1.05
C ILE A 60 -1.06 2.62 -0.40
N THR A 61 -1.91 1.60 -0.37
CA THR A 61 -3.19 1.61 0.34
C THR A 61 -3.01 1.02 1.74
N VAL A 62 -3.56 1.66 2.76
CA VAL A 62 -3.55 1.19 4.14
C VAL A 62 -4.99 1.02 4.65
N SER A 63 -5.27 -0.16 5.21
CA SER A 63 -6.49 -0.44 5.96
C SER A 63 -6.35 0.13 7.37
N PRO A 64 -7.20 1.08 7.80
CA PRO A 64 -7.22 1.51 9.20
C PRO A 64 -7.76 0.44 10.15
N VAL A 65 -8.41 -0.60 9.62
CA VAL A 65 -9.05 -1.65 10.42
C VAL A 65 -8.03 -2.59 11.04
N ASP A 66 -6.97 -2.91 10.32
CA ASP A 66 -6.01 -3.94 10.73
C ASP A 66 -4.57 -3.64 10.30
N GLY A 67 -4.30 -2.42 9.80
CA GLY A 67 -2.98 -2.02 9.33
C GLY A 67 -2.51 -2.69 8.03
N SER A 68 -3.35 -3.52 7.40
CA SER A 68 -2.99 -4.19 6.15
C SER A 68 -2.62 -3.17 5.08
N SER A 69 -1.46 -3.35 4.45
CA SER A 69 -0.90 -2.37 3.51
C SER A 69 -0.44 -3.00 2.21
N PHE A 70 -0.82 -2.40 1.09
CA PHE A 70 -0.63 -2.95 -0.26
C PHE A 70 -0.19 -1.89 -1.25
N TYR A 71 0.67 -2.26 -2.19
CA TYR A 71 1.02 -1.40 -3.31
C TYR A 71 0.02 -1.58 -4.46
N GLN A 72 -0.54 -0.49 -4.97
CA GLN A 72 -1.45 -0.49 -6.11
C GLN A 72 -0.72 0.04 -7.34
N GLU A 73 -0.54 -0.81 -8.35
CA GLU A 73 0.13 -0.44 -9.61
C GLU A 73 -0.80 0.30 -10.57
N LEU A 74 -2.08 -0.11 -10.60
CA LEU A 74 -3.09 0.40 -11.52
C LEU A 74 -4.02 1.39 -10.82
N ASP A 75 -4.64 2.28 -11.61
CA ASP A 75 -5.75 3.11 -11.14
C ASP A 75 -6.93 2.23 -10.69
N PHE A 76 -7.65 2.66 -9.66
CA PHE A 76 -8.65 1.82 -8.97
C PHE A 76 -9.80 2.63 -8.38
N LEU A 77 -10.88 1.94 -8.00
CA LEU A 77 -11.96 2.49 -7.19
C LEU A 77 -11.65 2.22 -5.72
N GLY A 78 -11.16 3.23 -4.99
CA GLY A 78 -10.89 3.12 -3.57
C GLY A 78 -12.17 3.26 -2.73
N ARG A 79 -12.32 2.39 -1.72
CA ARG A 79 -13.39 2.49 -0.72
C ARG A 79 -13.16 3.69 0.21
N GLY A 80 -13.88 4.77 -0.03
CA GLY A 80 -13.95 5.92 0.87
C GLY A 80 -15.24 5.99 1.68
N GLY A 81 -15.24 6.82 2.72
CA GLY A 81 -16.39 7.06 3.60
C GLY A 81 -16.57 6.00 4.70
N GLY A 82 -16.94 6.46 5.91
CA GLY A 82 -17.07 5.61 7.11
C GLY A 82 -15.73 5.19 7.74
N GLY A 83 -15.80 4.43 8.84
CA GLY A 83 -14.62 4.09 9.67
C GLY A 83 -13.57 3.22 8.98
N SER A 84 -13.99 2.31 8.09
CA SER A 84 -13.09 1.40 7.37
C SER A 84 -12.61 1.94 6.00
N SER A 85 -12.71 3.25 5.77
CA SER A 85 -12.18 3.87 4.55
C SER A 85 -10.68 3.63 4.47
N ILE A 86 -10.17 3.18 3.32
CA ILE A 86 -8.73 3.04 3.14
C ILE A 86 -8.04 4.42 3.11
N ILE A 87 -6.75 4.42 3.39
CA ILE A 87 -5.85 5.57 3.30
C ILE A 87 -4.91 5.36 2.12
N LEU A 88 -4.66 6.41 1.34
CA LEU A 88 -3.76 6.38 0.19
C LEU A 88 -2.48 7.14 0.51
N LEU A 89 -1.33 6.53 0.26
CA LEU A 89 -0.01 7.11 0.48
C LEU A 89 0.71 7.26 -0.87
N TYR A 90 0.97 8.50 -1.27
CA TYR A 90 1.65 8.84 -2.51
C TYR A 90 3.02 9.47 -2.24
N ASN A 91 4.02 9.16 -3.07
CA ASN A 91 5.33 9.82 -3.09
C ASN A 91 5.86 9.77 -4.54
N GLU A 92 6.49 10.83 -5.00
CA GLU A 92 7.00 10.94 -6.38
C GLU A 92 8.11 9.93 -6.72
N ASN A 93 8.84 9.45 -5.71
CA ASN A 93 9.88 8.42 -5.85
C ASN A 93 9.30 6.99 -5.86
N LEU A 94 8.00 6.81 -5.58
CA LEU A 94 7.40 5.48 -5.60
C LEU A 94 7.45 4.89 -7.01
N ASN A 95 7.79 3.61 -7.06
CA ASN A 95 7.56 2.74 -8.19
C ASN A 95 7.20 1.33 -7.68
N LYS A 96 7.01 0.40 -8.61
CA LYS A 96 6.61 -0.97 -8.28
C LYS A 96 7.56 -1.68 -7.32
N LEU A 97 8.86 -1.52 -7.50
CA LEU A 97 9.85 -2.28 -6.74
C LEU A 97 9.98 -1.71 -5.32
N ASN A 98 10.26 -0.41 -5.20
CA ASN A 98 10.36 0.22 -3.88
C ASN A 98 9.00 0.28 -3.15
N GLY A 99 7.88 0.39 -3.89
CA GLY A 99 6.54 0.38 -3.33
C GLY A 99 6.17 -0.95 -2.68
N LEU A 100 6.55 -2.08 -3.28
CA LEU A 100 6.37 -3.40 -2.65
C LEU A 100 7.19 -3.56 -1.37
N PHE A 101 8.43 -3.06 -1.39
CA PHE A 101 9.28 -3.06 -0.20
C PHE A 101 8.64 -2.26 0.94
N ILE A 102 8.26 -1.01 0.66
CA ILE A 102 7.75 -0.11 1.68
C ILE A 102 6.37 -0.55 2.16
N ALA A 103 5.49 -1.02 1.27
CA ALA A 103 4.20 -1.61 1.67
C ALA A 103 4.40 -2.75 2.67
N SER A 104 5.42 -3.61 2.46
CA SER A 104 5.76 -4.69 3.38
C SER A 104 6.24 -4.17 4.74
N VAL A 105 7.04 -3.10 4.76
CA VAL A 105 7.51 -2.45 6.00
C VAL A 105 6.34 -1.82 6.76
N ILE A 106 5.50 -1.03 6.09
CA ILE A 106 4.32 -0.40 6.68
C ILE A 106 3.39 -1.49 7.24
N ASN A 107 3.07 -2.50 6.43
CA ASN A 107 2.21 -3.61 6.83
C ASN A 107 2.73 -4.30 8.11
N LYS A 108 4.04 -4.55 8.20
CA LYS A 108 4.66 -5.17 9.38
C LYS A 108 4.54 -4.28 10.63
N THR A 109 4.67 -2.98 10.48
CA THR A 109 4.55 -2.03 11.60
C THR A 109 3.09 -1.91 12.05
N LEU A 110 2.18 -1.62 11.12
CA LEU A 110 0.81 -1.26 11.44
C LEU A 110 -0.04 -2.46 11.90
N LYS A 111 0.19 -3.68 11.38
CA LYS A 111 -0.51 -4.90 11.84
C LYS A 111 -0.29 -5.24 13.31
N ARG A 112 0.73 -4.66 13.94
CA ARG A 112 1.00 -4.83 15.37
C ARG A 112 0.30 -3.79 16.25
N LEU A 113 -0.20 -2.73 15.63
CA LEU A 113 -0.75 -1.57 16.30
C LEU A 113 -2.27 -1.50 16.17
N TYR A 114 -2.82 -2.01 15.07
CA TYR A 114 -4.23 -1.87 14.76
C TYR A 114 -4.89 -3.21 14.49
N ASP A 115 -6.09 -3.35 15.03
CA ASP A 115 -7.01 -4.45 14.77
C ASP A 115 -8.46 -3.98 14.92
N TYR A 116 -9.41 -4.90 14.77
CA TYR A 116 -10.83 -4.57 14.85
C TYR A 116 -11.26 -3.92 16.18
N SER A 117 -10.54 -4.16 17.28
CA SER A 117 -10.80 -3.57 18.59
C SER A 117 -10.14 -2.21 18.79
N ASP A 118 -9.04 -1.95 18.08
CA ASP A 118 -8.32 -0.68 18.09
C ASP A 118 -7.98 -0.23 16.66
N MET A 119 -8.96 0.40 16.00
CA MET A 119 -8.81 0.85 14.62
C MET A 119 -8.01 2.15 14.54
N GLY A 120 -7.10 2.22 13.57
CA GLY A 120 -6.38 3.43 13.25
C GLY A 120 -7.29 4.50 12.62
N SER A 121 -6.80 5.73 12.63
CA SER A 121 -7.38 6.83 11.86
C SER A 121 -6.32 7.39 10.91
N SER A 122 -6.72 8.30 10.00
CA SER A 122 -5.72 9.03 9.20
C SER A 122 -4.75 9.80 10.10
N GLU A 123 -5.23 10.33 11.22
CA GLU A 123 -4.46 11.17 12.12
C GLU A 123 -3.46 10.38 12.96
N THR A 124 -3.77 9.13 13.29
CA THR A 124 -2.83 8.26 14.02
C THR A 124 -1.85 7.64 13.05
N ILE A 125 -2.33 7.03 11.95
CA ILE A 125 -1.49 6.33 10.98
C ILE A 125 -0.42 7.24 10.39
N LYS A 126 -0.75 8.50 10.08
CA LYS A 126 0.24 9.42 9.52
C LYS A 126 1.43 9.70 10.45
N LYS A 127 1.23 9.61 11.77
CA LYS A 127 2.26 9.86 12.79
C LYS A 127 3.08 8.62 13.12
N GLU A 128 2.65 7.44 12.65
CA GLU A 128 3.38 6.20 12.88
C GLU A 128 4.73 6.24 12.19
N LYS A 129 5.70 5.54 12.81
CA LYS A 129 7.07 5.50 12.32
C LYS A 129 7.39 4.18 11.64
N ILE A 130 7.94 4.26 10.44
CA ILE A 130 8.51 3.12 9.73
C ILE A 130 10.01 3.24 9.63
N LYS A 131 10.69 2.09 9.65
CA LYS A 131 12.15 2.02 9.56
C LYS A 131 12.57 1.68 8.15
N LEU A 132 13.31 2.59 7.51
CA LEU A 132 13.78 2.44 6.13
C LEU A 132 15.31 2.49 6.05
N PRO A 133 15.90 1.86 5.02
CA PRO A 133 17.31 2.03 4.70
C PRO A 133 17.60 3.47 4.27
N VAL A 134 18.80 3.96 4.57
CA VAL A 134 19.20 5.33 4.21
C VAL A 134 20.56 5.39 3.53
N THR A 135 20.69 6.38 2.63
CA THR A 135 21.96 6.74 2.01
C THR A 135 22.89 7.42 3.04
N ASN A 136 24.11 7.77 2.62
CA ASN A 136 25.03 8.52 3.48
C ASN A 136 24.49 9.91 3.87
N ASP A 137 23.62 10.49 3.04
CA ASP A 137 22.96 11.78 3.29
C ASP A 137 21.76 11.64 4.24
N GLY A 138 21.43 10.42 4.68
CA GLY A 138 20.37 10.16 5.66
C GLY A 138 18.95 10.21 5.10
N ILE A 139 18.80 10.29 3.77
CA ILE A 139 17.51 10.17 3.07
C ILE A 139 17.19 8.70 2.77
N PRO A 140 15.91 8.33 2.55
CA PRO A 140 15.55 6.97 2.17
C PRO A 140 16.32 6.49 0.94
N ASP A 141 16.88 5.30 1.04
CA ASP A 141 17.63 4.67 -0.06
C ASP A 141 16.69 3.90 -0.98
N TRP A 142 16.06 4.62 -1.90
CA TRP A 142 15.09 4.06 -2.86
C TRP A 142 15.71 2.98 -3.74
N ALA A 143 16.92 3.22 -4.27
CA ALA A 143 17.63 2.28 -5.13
C ALA A 143 17.91 0.96 -4.42
N TYR A 144 18.37 1.01 -3.16
CA TYR A 144 18.54 -0.22 -2.37
C TYR A 144 17.24 -1.00 -2.22
N MET A 145 16.12 -0.33 -1.95
CA MET A 145 14.82 -1.01 -1.78
C MET A 145 14.40 -1.74 -3.07
N GLU A 146 14.72 -1.18 -4.23
CA GLU A 146 14.46 -1.80 -5.54
C GLU A 146 15.33 -3.02 -5.77
N ASP A 147 16.66 -2.86 -5.59
CA ASP A 147 17.64 -3.93 -5.73
C ASP A 147 17.33 -5.11 -4.81
N TYR A 148 16.89 -4.82 -3.58
CA TYR A 148 16.50 -5.83 -2.62
C TYR A 148 15.33 -6.69 -3.12
N ILE A 149 14.29 -6.06 -3.66
CA ILE A 149 13.13 -6.79 -4.22
C ILE A 149 13.53 -7.57 -5.48
N LEU A 150 14.36 -7.01 -6.35
CA LEU A 150 14.88 -7.71 -7.53
C LEU A 150 15.70 -8.94 -7.15
N LYS A 151 16.55 -8.83 -6.13
CA LYS A 151 17.32 -9.95 -5.59
C LYS A 151 16.43 -11.06 -5.07
N ILE A 152 15.43 -10.74 -4.24
CA ILE A 152 14.47 -11.73 -3.72
C ILE A 152 13.75 -12.43 -4.88
N ARG A 153 13.23 -11.68 -5.86
CA ARG A 153 12.54 -12.25 -7.02
C ARG A 153 13.43 -13.22 -7.79
N SER A 154 14.68 -12.84 -8.01
CA SER A 154 15.66 -13.66 -8.72
C SER A 154 16.02 -14.94 -7.95
N GLU A 155 16.10 -14.87 -6.63
CA GLU A 155 16.31 -16.03 -5.76
C GLU A 155 15.10 -16.97 -5.75
N CYS A 156 13.89 -16.43 -5.66
CA CYS A 156 12.65 -17.20 -5.76
C CYS A 156 12.52 -17.90 -7.11
N TYR A 157 12.80 -17.19 -8.21
CA TYR A 157 12.76 -17.77 -9.56
C TYR A 157 13.73 -18.94 -9.70
N ARG A 158 14.98 -18.77 -9.24
CA ARG A 158 15.96 -19.87 -9.24
C ARG A 158 15.44 -21.09 -8.48
N LYS A 159 14.91 -20.92 -7.27
CA LYS A 159 14.34 -22.03 -6.48
C LYS A 159 13.18 -22.73 -7.18
N LEU A 160 12.27 -21.96 -7.80
CA LEU A 160 11.14 -22.52 -8.56
C LEU A 160 11.59 -23.33 -9.77
N VAL A 161 12.66 -22.92 -10.44
CA VAL A 161 13.24 -23.71 -11.53
C VAL A 161 13.82 -25.02 -11.00
N TYR A 162 14.56 -24.99 -9.87
CA TYR A 162 15.11 -26.21 -9.27
C TYR A 162 14.06 -27.17 -8.70
N MET A 163 12.88 -26.69 -8.29
CA MET A 163 11.78 -27.54 -7.82
C MET A 163 10.99 -28.23 -8.94
N LYS A 164 11.24 -27.87 -10.22
CA LYS A 164 10.60 -28.49 -11.38
C LYS A 164 11.39 -29.66 -11.97
N TYR A 165 12.53 -30.01 -11.36
CA TYR A 165 13.38 -31.15 -11.68
C TYR A 165 13.61 -31.98 -10.41
#